data_AF-A0A8T4YBF7-F1
#
_entry.id   AF-A0A8T4YBF7-F1
#
_cell.length_a   1.000
_cell.length_b   1.000
_cell.length_c   1.000
_cell.angle_alpha   90.00
_cell.angle_beta   90.00
_cell.angle_gamma   90.00
#
_symmetry.space_group_name_H-M   'P 1'
#
loop_
_entity.id
_entity.type
_entity.pdbx_description
1 polymer ?
#
loop_
_entity_poly.entity_id
_entity_poly.type
_entity_poly.pdbx_seq_one_letter_code
_entity_poly.pdbx_strand_id
1 'polypeptide(L)'
;MLEDLLKFLSVRNLYVDILTNLFRRRESGREKMERKKQLLSVTLLLLTLIPSALSTFDNFSSQIYTLIESSKSSTNETLSASLFLSDHPQELRLVTNAQLIFIDTAGPPINTSLPAFQDGFIKLEYALTPEVGKFFITFNIFFDLSIDNETVGIYADAIINEFFRVFDYQGLELLWANQGVYQSQIVIHKSFGYLPYTKEEVSKFLQFRPKEGLGIFIESLLNKYVPGNATTGLTASYWLERTSSKLQWVFRVNGMTSSIIPWYPHDYSVVIDVNELLGDDISKITPSNNRDVEISIQTNDTLKLTKGLTTYTITVESIQPEGYTISPSDYPNTVDVKYETLPNENIVIKINIDSSTQGQFDELNRLILYLVVGVSTVLIVWLILRIFFPQYQGILRKKLKEEVKTEK
;
A
#
# COMPACT_ATOMS: atom_id res chain seq x y z
N MET A 1 8.05 18.55 15.06
CA MET A 1 7.39 19.10 16.28
C MET A 1 7.53 20.62 16.42
N LEU A 2 8.74 21.21 16.50
CA LEU A 2 8.91 22.67 16.58
C LEU A 2 8.57 23.38 15.24
N GLU A 3 8.91 22.76 14.10
CA GLU A 3 8.50 23.24 12.77
C GLU A 3 6.99 23.16 12.54
N ASP A 4 6.33 22.12 13.06
CA ASP A 4 4.87 21.97 12.99
C ASP A 4 4.17 23.00 13.87
N LEU A 5 4.75 23.30 15.04
CA LEU A 5 4.31 24.38 15.93
C LEU A 5 4.47 25.76 15.26
N LEU A 6 5.58 25.97 14.54
CA LEU A 6 5.83 27.22 13.80
C LEU A 6 4.92 27.38 12.57
N LYS A 7 4.63 26.29 11.84
CA LYS A 7 3.62 26.28 10.77
C LYS A 7 2.22 26.59 11.32
N PHE A 8 1.84 25.97 12.43
CA PHE A 8 0.59 26.22 13.13
C PHE A 8 0.48 27.67 13.63
N LEU A 9 1.56 28.26 14.15
CA LEU A 9 1.61 29.66 14.57
C LEU A 9 1.57 30.63 13.38
N SER A 10 2.14 30.28 12.22
CA SER A 10 2.06 31.10 11.01
C SER A 10 0.63 31.16 10.44
N VAL A 11 -0.08 30.01 10.46
CA VAL A 11 -1.50 29.92 10.10
C VAL A 11 -2.36 30.70 11.08
N ARG A 12 -2.02 30.66 12.38
CA ARG A 12 -2.70 31.45 13.42
C ARG A 12 -2.56 32.96 13.18
N ASN A 13 -1.39 33.45 12.80
CA ASN A 13 -1.16 34.88 12.54
C ASN A 13 -1.90 35.35 11.27
N LEU A 14 -1.90 34.53 10.21
CA LEU A 14 -2.72 34.78 9.02
C LEU A 14 -4.22 34.82 9.35
N TYR A 15 -4.68 33.94 10.26
CA TYR A 15 -6.06 33.88 10.73
C TYR A 15 -6.45 35.09 11.59
N VAL A 16 -5.55 35.57 12.44
CA VAL A 16 -5.74 36.80 13.24
C VAL A 16 -5.79 38.03 12.34
N ASP A 17 -4.97 38.10 11.29
CA ASP A 17 -4.99 39.22 10.33
C ASP A 17 -6.29 39.24 9.49
N ILE A 18 -6.79 38.07 9.07
CA ILE A 18 -8.08 37.95 8.37
C ILE A 18 -9.23 38.39 9.28
N LEU A 19 -9.24 37.93 10.54
CA LEU A 19 -10.26 38.33 11.52
C LEU A 19 -10.17 39.81 11.85
N THR A 20 -8.96 40.36 12.02
CA THR A 20 -8.76 41.78 12.35
C THR A 20 -9.19 42.70 11.20
N ASN A 21 -8.94 42.30 9.95
CA ASN A 21 -9.45 43.00 8.76
C ASN A 21 -10.97 42.89 8.60
N LEU A 22 -11.56 41.76 8.99
CA LEU A 22 -13.01 41.62 9.09
C LEU A 22 -13.56 42.55 10.18
N PHE A 23 -12.94 42.73 11.33
CA PHE A 23 -13.54 43.57 12.39
C PHE A 23 -13.36 45.09 12.23
N ARG A 24 -12.53 45.60 11.29
CA ARG A 24 -12.15 47.03 11.23
C ARG A 24 -12.98 47.95 10.31
N ARG A 25 -13.87 47.46 9.44
CA ARG A 25 -14.72 48.33 8.58
C ARG A 25 -16.15 48.49 9.11
N ARG A 26 -16.63 49.74 9.13
CA ARG A 26 -17.96 50.14 9.58
C ARG A 26 -18.83 50.41 8.35
N GLU A 27 -19.63 49.44 7.88
CA GLU A 27 -20.51 49.70 6.73
C GLU A 27 -21.69 48.71 6.51
N SER A 28 -22.44 49.00 5.45
CA SER A 28 -23.89 48.79 5.25
C SER A 28 -24.37 47.34 5.00
N GLY A 29 -25.69 47.16 4.99
CA GLY A 29 -26.40 45.87 5.06
C GLY A 29 -26.07 44.81 4.00
N ARG A 30 -25.42 45.15 2.88
CA ARG A 30 -24.99 44.17 1.86
C ARG A 30 -23.73 43.39 2.28
N GLU A 31 -22.78 44.03 2.97
CA GLU A 31 -21.54 43.37 3.46
C GLU A 31 -21.82 42.35 4.58
N LYS A 32 -22.94 42.52 5.30
CA LYS A 32 -23.38 41.59 6.37
C LYS A 32 -23.79 40.21 5.84
N MET A 33 -24.19 40.12 4.57
CA MET A 33 -24.62 38.87 3.93
C MET A 33 -23.42 38.09 3.36
N GLU A 34 -22.43 38.79 2.79
CA GLU A 34 -21.17 38.18 2.32
C GLU A 34 -20.35 37.59 3.48
N ARG A 35 -20.29 38.27 4.64
CA ARG A 35 -19.63 37.70 5.82
C ARG A 35 -20.31 36.45 6.38
N LYS A 36 -21.64 36.36 6.28
CA LYS A 36 -22.36 35.14 6.67
C LYS A 36 -22.02 33.97 5.75
N LYS A 37 -21.85 34.22 4.45
CA LYS A 37 -21.39 33.21 3.50
C LYS A 37 -19.94 32.80 3.79
N GLN A 38 -19.04 33.76 4.03
CA GLN A 38 -17.63 33.46 4.35
C GLN A 38 -17.48 32.69 5.67
N LEU A 39 -18.26 33.02 6.71
CA LEU A 39 -18.27 32.28 7.97
C LEU A 39 -18.82 30.85 7.79
N LEU A 40 -19.84 30.68 6.95
CA LEU A 40 -20.40 29.37 6.60
C LEU A 40 -19.38 28.54 5.78
N SER A 41 -18.66 29.16 4.85
CA SER A 41 -17.60 28.52 4.06
C SER A 41 -16.43 28.06 4.93
N VAL A 42 -16.01 28.85 5.91
CA VAL A 42 -14.97 28.45 6.89
C VAL A 42 -15.46 27.31 7.77
N THR A 43 -16.73 27.30 8.16
CA THR A 43 -17.33 26.22 8.96
C THR A 43 -17.49 24.93 8.13
N LEU A 44 -17.83 25.02 6.85
CA LEU A 44 -17.87 23.88 5.94
C LEU A 44 -16.47 23.33 5.63
N LEU A 45 -15.46 24.19 5.48
CA LEU A 45 -14.06 23.79 5.28
C LEU A 45 -13.53 22.98 6.49
N LEU A 46 -13.94 23.39 7.70
CA LEU A 46 -13.65 22.67 8.96
C LEU A 46 -14.37 21.31 9.05
N LEU A 47 -15.56 21.17 8.45
CA LEU A 47 -16.31 19.90 8.39
C LEU A 47 -15.77 18.94 7.33
N THR A 48 -15.19 19.45 6.24
CA THR A 48 -14.55 18.62 5.20
C THR A 48 -13.15 18.10 5.56
N LEU A 49 -12.55 18.62 6.64
CA LEU A 49 -11.23 18.21 7.14
C LEU A 49 -11.29 16.94 8.02
N ILE A 50 -12.44 16.25 8.09
CA ILE A 50 -12.55 14.93 8.71
C ILE A 50 -12.79 13.85 7.64
N PRO A 51 -11.74 13.28 7.04
CA PRO A 51 -11.82 11.97 6.43
C PRO A 51 -10.92 10.99 7.18
N SER A 52 -11.52 10.08 7.95
CA SER A 52 -10.83 8.89 8.45
C SER A 52 -11.80 7.70 8.49
N ALA A 53 -12.23 7.25 7.31
CA ALA A 53 -13.00 6.01 7.17
C ALA A 53 -12.88 5.34 5.79
N LEU A 54 -11.89 5.73 4.97
CA LEU A 54 -11.68 5.16 3.62
C LEU A 54 -10.25 4.65 3.36
N SER A 55 -9.37 4.62 4.39
CA SER A 55 -7.95 4.30 4.22
C SER A 55 -7.59 2.83 4.49
N THR A 56 -8.55 1.92 4.68
CA THR A 56 -8.27 0.52 5.06
C THR A 56 -8.26 -0.48 3.91
N PHE A 57 -8.57 -0.07 2.67
CA PHE A 57 -8.44 -0.96 1.50
C PHE A 57 -7.24 -0.63 0.60
N ASP A 58 -6.76 0.62 0.58
CA ASP A 58 -5.61 1.04 -0.25
C ASP A 58 -4.23 0.72 0.36
N ASN A 59 -4.17 0.41 1.66
CA ASN A 59 -2.89 0.13 2.33
C ASN A 59 -2.40 -1.32 2.14
N PHE A 60 -3.29 -2.28 1.88
CA PHE A 60 -2.87 -3.68 1.76
C PHE A 60 -2.24 -4.00 0.40
N SER A 61 -2.74 -3.37 -0.66
CA SER A 61 -2.11 -3.44 -1.98
C SER A 61 -0.87 -2.57 -2.05
N SER A 62 -0.87 -1.35 -1.50
CA SER A 62 0.33 -0.52 -1.54
C SER A 62 1.48 -1.11 -0.73
N GLN A 63 1.27 -1.76 0.41
CA GLN A 63 2.42 -2.37 1.13
C GLN A 63 3.03 -3.58 0.41
N ILE A 64 2.25 -4.35 -0.35
CA ILE A 64 2.77 -5.50 -1.15
C ILE A 64 3.34 -5.04 -2.50
N TYR A 65 2.76 -4.02 -3.14
CA TYR A 65 3.24 -3.50 -4.42
C TYR A 65 4.38 -2.48 -4.28
N THR A 66 4.43 -1.72 -3.18
CA THR A 66 5.45 -0.68 -2.95
C THR A 66 6.70 -1.23 -2.29
N LEU A 67 6.78 -2.54 -1.97
CA LEU A 67 7.99 -3.17 -1.41
C LEU A 67 9.16 -3.27 -2.42
N ILE A 68 8.97 -2.86 -3.68
CA ILE A 68 9.86 -3.20 -4.81
C ILE A 68 9.89 -2.07 -5.86
N GLU A 69 10.10 -0.84 -5.42
CA GLU A 69 10.40 0.28 -6.33
C GLU A 69 11.66 1.06 -5.91
N SER A 70 12.69 0.38 -5.41
CA SER A 70 14.07 0.89 -5.47
C SER A 70 15.12 -0.14 -5.05
N SER A 71 15.50 -1.02 -5.96
CA SER A 71 16.92 -1.33 -6.05
C SER A 71 17.30 -1.32 -7.51
N LYS A 72 18.15 -0.37 -7.88
CA LYS A 72 19.08 -0.58 -9.00
C LYS A 72 20.03 -1.68 -8.55
N SER A 73 19.53 -2.90 -8.44
CA SER A 73 20.38 -4.05 -8.22
C SER A 73 21.28 -4.15 -9.44
N SER A 74 22.59 -4.24 -9.19
CA SER A 74 23.58 -4.56 -10.23
C SER A 74 23.46 -6.02 -10.69
N THR A 75 22.57 -6.80 -10.09
CA THR A 75 22.41 -8.22 -10.34
C THR A 75 21.13 -8.51 -11.13
N ASN A 76 21.14 -9.65 -11.84
CA ASN A 76 20.05 -10.03 -12.73
C ASN A 76 19.00 -10.90 -12.03
N GLU A 77 19.29 -11.40 -10.83
CA GLU A 77 18.40 -12.27 -10.08
C GLU A 77 18.42 -11.87 -8.61
N THR A 78 17.26 -11.74 -7.98
CA THR A 78 17.13 -11.42 -6.57
C THR A 78 16.18 -12.39 -5.91
N LEU A 79 16.63 -12.97 -4.79
CA LEU A 79 15.77 -13.66 -3.83
C LEU A 79 15.43 -12.66 -2.73
N SER A 80 14.18 -12.24 -2.67
CA SER A 80 13.66 -11.47 -1.56
C SER A 80 12.80 -12.36 -0.66
N ALA A 81 12.96 -12.25 0.65
CA ALA A 81 12.00 -12.78 1.60
C ALA A 81 11.55 -11.63 2.50
N SER A 82 10.30 -11.65 2.96
CA SER A 82 9.89 -10.70 3.98
C SER A 82 8.97 -11.29 5.03
N LEU A 83 9.01 -10.64 6.19
CA LEU A 83 8.24 -10.98 7.36
C LEU A 83 7.64 -9.71 7.95
N PHE A 84 6.31 -9.73 8.07
CA PHE A 84 5.55 -8.63 8.65
C PHE A 84 4.26 -9.12 9.28
N LEU A 85 3.69 -8.28 10.15
CA LEU A 85 2.39 -8.50 10.76
C LEU A 85 1.28 -7.91 9.90
N SER A 86 0.19 -8.68 9.76
CA SER A 86 -1.03 -8.25 9.09
C SER A 86 -2.19 -8.33 10.06
N ASP A 87 -2.90 -7.23 10.27
CA ASP A 87 -4.16 -7.21 10.99
C ASP A 87 -5.32 -7.53 10.04
N HIS A 88 -6.05 -8.59 10.39
CA HIS A 88 -7.36 -8.88 9.81
C HIS A 88 -8.43 -8.69 10.90
N PRO A 89 -9.70 -8.50 10.53
CA PRO A 89 -10.76 -8.42 11.52
C PRO A 89 -10.71 -9.62 12.46
N GLN A 90 -10.42 -9.37 13.75
CA GLN A 90 -10.34 -10.36 14.84
C GLN A 90 -9.11 -11.28 14.84
N GLU A 91 -8.17 -11.14 13.90
CA GLU A 91 -7.00 -12.01 13.81
C GLU A 91 -5.73 -11.20 13.54
N LEU A 92 -4.65 -11.57 14.20
CA LEU A 92 -3.31 -11.12 13.85
C LEU A 92 -2.60 -12.25 13.12
N ARG A 93 -2.00 -11.92 11.98
CA ARG A 93 -1.28 -12.89 11.16
C ARG A 93 0.16 -12.48 11.00
N LEU A 94 1.05 -13.45 11.14
CA LEU A 94 2.41 -13.32 10.68
C LEU A 94 2.43 -13.74 9.22
N VAL A 95 2.79 -12.81 8.34
CA VAL A 95 2.92 -13.05 6.91
C VAL A 95 4.39 -13.28 6.60
N THR A 96 4.65 -14.36 5.86
CA THR A 96 5.96 -14.62 5.28
C THR A 96 5.81 -14.80 3.78
N ASN A 97 6.81 -14.35 3.03
CA ASN A 97 6.85 -14.57 1.60
C ASN A 97 8.28 -14.84 1.11
N ALA A 98 8.34 -15.50 -0.04
CA ALA A 98 9.53 -15.59 -0.86
C ALA A 98 9.19 -15.11 -2.26
N GLN A 99 9.95 -14.12 -2.70
CA GLN A 99 9.85 -13.53 -4.01
C GLN A 99 11.15 -13.74 -4.78
N LEU A 100 10.99 -14.16 -6.03
CA LEU A 100 12.07 -14.23 -7.00
C LEU A 100 11.86 -13.12 -8.03
N ILE A 101 12.87 -12.29 -8.22
CA ILE A 101 12.90 -11.20 -9.19
C ILE A 101 14.00 -11.50 -10.20
N PHE A 102 13.69 -11.36 -11.48
CA PHE A 102 14.62 -11.59 -12.58
C PHE A 102 14.59 -10.39 -13.50
N ILE A 103 15.75 -9.79 -13.77
CA ILE A 103 15.91 -8.60 -14.59
C ILE A 103 16.61 -8.99 -15.89
N ASP A 104 16.19 -8.37 -17.00
CA ASP A 104 16.72 -8.61 -18.35
C ASP A 104 16.57 -10.06 -18.84
N THR A 105 15.41 -10.66 -18.54
CA THR A 105 15.08 -12.01 -19.02
C THR A 105 14.65 -12.01 -20.49
N ALA A 106 14.57 -13.19 -21.12
CA ALA A 106 14.02 -13.31 -22.48
C ALA A 106 12.54 -12.89 -22.56
N GLY A 107 11.78 -13.16 -21.49
CA GLY A 107 10.37 -12.85 -21.36
C GLY A 107 9.46 -13.50 -22.42
N PRO A 108 8.17 -13.12 -22.44
CA PRO A 108 7.23 -13.55 -23.47
C PRO A 108 7.62 -13.01 -24.87
N PRO A 109 7.50 -13.82 -25.94
CA PRO A 109 7.88 -13.45 -27.30
C PRO A 109 6.79 -12.58 -27.98
N ILE A 110 6.50 -11.42 -27.40
CA ILE A 110 5.55 -10.45 -27.97
C ILE A 110 6.18 -9.68 -29.13
N ASN A 111 5.35 -9.25 -30.08
CA ASN A 111 5.74 -8.38 -31.17
C ASN A 111 5.93 -6.93 -30.67
N THR A 112 7.14 -6.61 -30.24
CA THR A 112 7.51 -5.25 -29.81
C THR A 112 7.60 -4.24 -30.96
N SER A 113 7.43 -4.67 -32.21
CA SER A 113 7.40 -3.76 -33.37
C SER A 113 6.02 -3.12 -33.61
N LEU A 114 5.02 -3.44 -32.79
CA LEU A 114 3.70 -2.78 -32.87
C LEU A 114 3.83 -1.27 -32.61
N PRO A 115 3.07 -0.40 -33.30
CA PRO A 115 3.06 1.04 -33.04
C PRO A 115 2.81 1.38 -31.57
N ALA A 116 1.97 0.58 -30.91
CA ALA A 116 1.65 0.70 -29.49
C ALA A 116 2.86 0.62 -28.56
N PHE A 117 3.93 -0.06 -28.96
CA PHE A 117 5.18 -0.09 -28.21
C PHE A 117 6.13 1.01 -28.62
N GLN A 118 6.00 1.61 -29.81
CA GLN A 118 6.96 2.58 -30.35
C GLN A 118 6.60 4.03 -30.03
N ASP A 119 5.31 4.31 -29.82
CA ASP A 119 4.81 5.66 -29.64
C ASP A 119 4.31 5.89 -28.21
N GLY A 120 5.11 6.62 -27.42
CA GLY A 120 4.79 7.00 -26.04
C GLY A 120 4.75 5.87 -25.01
N PHE A 121 5.01 4.61 -25.36
CA PHE A 121 5.05 3.49 -24.40
C PHE A 121 6.17 3.64 -23.37
N ILE A 122 5.84 3.54 -22.09
CA ILE A 122 6.79 3.64 -20.97
C ILE A 122 7.04 2.26 -20.36
N LYS A 123 6.00 1.64 -19.80
CA LYS A 123 6.09 0.34 -19.15
C LYS A 123 4.75 -0.40 -19.16
N LEU A 124 4.80 -1.70 -18.95
CA LEU A 124 3.66 -2.58 -18.83
C LEU A 124 3.89 -3.57 -17.70
N GLU A 125 2.89 -3.80 -16.87
CA GLU A 125 2.77 -4.99 -16.03
C GLU A 125 1.68 -5.91 -16.57
N TYR A 126 2.02 -7.18 -16.74
CA TYR A 126 1.10 -8.28 -17.02
C TYR A 126 1.13 -9.24 -15.82
N ALA A 127 0.09 -9.24 -15.00
CA ALA A 127 0.06 -9.90 -13.70
C ALA A 127 -1.03 -10.97 -13.59
N LEU A 128 -0.70 -12.03 -12.85
CA LEU A 128 -1.63 -13.04 -12.36
C LEU A 128 -1.98 -12.73 -10.90
N THR A 129 -3.26 -12.51 -10.62
CA THR A 129 -3.76 -12.22 -9.27
C THR A 129 -4.74 -13.31 -8.81
N PRO A 130 -4.39 -14.07 -7.75
CA PRO A 130 -5.27 -15.11 -7.21
C PRO A 130 -6.46 -14.51 -6.46
N GLU A 131 -7.61 -15.16 -6.58
CA GLU A 131 -8.83 -14.89 -5.83
C GLU A 131 -9.52 -16.23 -5.53
N VAL A 132 -9.60 -16.64 -4.25
CA VAL A 132 -10.30 -17.85 -3.75
C VAL A 132 -10.68 -18.91 -4.81
N GLY A 133 -9.73 -19.81 -5.14
CA GLY A 133 -9.94 -20.94 -6.07
C GLY A 133 -9.93 -20.59 -7.56
N LYS A 134 -9.80 -19.31 -7.91
CA LYS A 134 -9.69 -18.77 -9.26
C LYS A 134 -8.59 -17.70 -9.31
N PHE A 135 -8.27 -17.22 -10.49
CA PHE A 135 -7.42 -16.05 -10.67
C PHE A 135 -7.90 -15.22 -11.85
N PHE A 136 -7.50 -13.97 -11.88
CA PHE A 136 -7.67 -13.10 -13.03
C PHE A 136 -6.31 -12.53 -13.43
N ILE A 137 -6.27 -12.03 -14.66
CA ILE A 137 -5.09 -11.49 -15.29
C ILE A 137 -5.29 -9.99 -15.42
N THR A 138 -4.27 -9.22 -15.06
CA THR A 138 -4.31 -7.76 -15.06
C THR A 138 -3.23 -7.19 -15.96
N PHE A 139 -3.57 -6.12 -16.65
CA PHE A 139 -2.67 -5.27 -17.41
C PHE A 139 -2.65 -3.88 -16.78
N ASN A 140 -1.48 -3.39 -16.39
CA ASN A 140 -1.23 -1.98 -16.08
C ASN A 140 -0.28 -1.43 -17.13
N ILE A 141 -0.77 -0.59 -18.04
CA ILE A 141 -0.02 -0.08 -19.19
C ILE A 141 0.18 1.42 -19.06
N PHE A 142 1.42 1.87 -19.17
CA PHE A 142 1.84 3.24 -18.90
C PHE A 142 2.33 3.89 -20.19
N PHE A 143 1.77 5.05 -20.50
CA PHE A 143 2.11 5.86 -21.67
C PHE A 143 2.47 7.30 -21.27
N ASP A 144 3.25 7.95 -22.12
CA ASP A 144 3.56 9.38 -22.02
C ASP A 144 2.30 10.23 -22.26
N LEU A 145 2.27 11.42 -21.63
CA LEU A 145 1.19 12.39 -21.79
C LEU A 145 1.12 13.00 -23.20
N SER A 146 2.13 12.77 -24.05
CA SER A 146 2.13 13.22 -25.45
C SER A 146 1.11 12.50 -26.33
N ILE A 147 0.62 11.33 -25.90
CA ILE A 147 -0.37 10.53 -26.64
C ILE A 147 -1.77 10.92 -26.17
N ASP A 148 -2.69 11.12 -27.11
CA ASP A 148 -4.07 11.42 -26.76
C ASP A 148 -4.80 10.18 -26.19
N ASN A 149 -5.85 10.43 -25.40
CA ASN A 149 -6.56 9.39 -24.66
C ASN A 149 -7.21 8.31 -25.56
N GLU A 150 -7.63 8.66 -26.78
CA GLU A 150 -8.26 7.70 -27.71
C GLU A 150 -7.20 6.75 -28.27
N THR A 151 -6.07 7.31 -28.71
CA THR A 151 -4.92 6.54 -29.20
C THR A 151 -4.36 5.60 -28.13
N VAL A 152 -4.24 6.07 -26.88
CA VAL A 152 -3.79 5.23 -25.76
C VAL A 152 -4.69 4.00 -25.56
N GLY A 153 -6.01 4.17 -25.67
CA GLY A 153 -6.95 3.05 -25.57
C GLY A 153 -6.73 1.99 -26.65
N ILE A 154 -6.55 2.44 -27.90
CA ILE A 154 -6.26 1.57 -29.05
C ILE A 154 -4.92 0.84 -28.86
N TYR A 155 -3.89 1.53 -28.37
CA TYR A 155 -2.58 0.95 -28.11
C TYR A 155 -2.63 -0.09 -27.00
N ALA A 156 -3.33 0.19 -25.90
CA ALA A 156 -3.52 -0.76 -24.84
C ALA A 156 -4.22 -2.05 -25.33
N ASP A 157 -5.26 -1.93 -26.15
CA ASP A 157 -5.96 -3.09 -26.72
C ASP A 157 -5.07 -3.89 -27.67
N ALA A 158 -4.25 -3.23 -28.48
CA ALA A 158 -3.28 -3.90 -29.35
C ALA A 158 -2.25 -4.71 -28.54
N ILE A 159 -1.75 -4.14 -27.44
CA ILE A 159 -0.81 -4.82 -26.53
C ILE A 159 -1.49 -6.02 -25.86
N ILE A 160 -2.70 -5.84 -25.32
CA ILE A 160 -3.43 -6.92 -24.63
C ILE A 160 -3.71 -8.09 -25.57
N ASN A 161 -4.17 -7.80 -26.80
CA ASN A 161 -4.44 -8.82 -27.81
C ASN A 161 -3.17 -9.61 -28.19
N GLU A 162 -2.02 -8.94 -28.22
CA GLU A 162 -0.75 -9.61 -28.47
C GLU A 162 -0.36 -10.58 -27.34
N PHE A 163 -0.59 -10.20 -26.08
CA PHE A 163 -0.39 -11.11 -24.95
C PHE A 163 -1.36 -12.29 -24.98
N PHE A 164 -2.65 -12.06 -25.26
CA PHE A 164 -3.61 -13.14 -25.40
C PHE A 164 -3.23 -14.12 -26.51
N ARG A 165 -2.72 -13.62 -27.64
CA ARG A 165 -2.17 -14.45 -28.71
C ARG A 165 -0.96 -15.27 -28.25
N VAL A 166 -0.02 -14.67 -27.53
CA VAL A 166 1.22 -15.33 -27.08
C VAL A 166 0.95 -16.38 -26.00
N PHE A 167 0.00 -16.13 -25.11
CA PHE A 167 -0.37 -17.04 -24.03
C PHE A 167 -1.53 -18.00 -24.38
N ASP A 168 -2.03 -17.93 -25.63
CA ASP A 168 -3.18 -18.70 -26.12
C ASP A 168 -4.44 -18.57 -25.22
N TYR A 169 -4.69 -17.35 -24.75
CA TYR A 169 -5.93 -17.02 -24.07
C TYR A 169 -6.98 -16.58 -25.08
N GLN A 170 -8.15 -17.23 -25.06
CA GLN A 170 -9.26 -16.92 -25.96
C GLN A 170 -10.52 -16.57 -25.15
N GLY A 171 -11.15 -15.44 -25.51
CA GLY A 171 -12.47 -15.08 -24.99
C GLY A 171 -12.55 -14.81 -23.49
N LEU A 172 -11.46 -14.36 -22.85
CA LEU A 172 -11.52 -13.96 -21.45
C LEU A 172 -12.45 -12.76 -21.28
N GLU A 173 -13.36 -12.84 -20.31
CA GLU A 173 -14.28 -11.76 -19.98
C GLU A 173 -13.52 -10.57 -19.38
N LEU A 174 -13.85 -9.36 -19.81
CA LEU A 174 -13.37 -8.12 -19.18
C LEU A 174 -14.09 -7.91 -17.85
N LEU A 175 -13.34 -7.97 -16.75
CA LEU A 175 -13.87 -7.81 -15.40
C LEU A 175 -13.89 -6.33 -14.97
N TRP A 176 -12.82 -5.61 -15.30
CA TRP A 176 -12.62 -4.22 -14.90
C TRP A 176 -11.78 -3.49 -15.94
N ALA A 177 -12.13 -2.23 -16.23
CA ALA A 177 -11.29 -1.31 -16.99
C ALA A 177 -11.29 0.08 -16.35
N ASN A 178 -10.11 0.71 -16.30
CA ASN A 178 -9.96 2.10 -15.88
C ASN A 178 -8.84 2.78 -16.68
N GLN A 179 -8.99 4.08 -16.89
CA GLN A 179 -8.00 4.94 -17.52
C GLN A 179 -7.83 6.20 -16.67
N GLY A 180 -6.60 6.57 -16.37
CA GLY A 180 -6.32 7.73 -15.55
C GLY A 180 -4.92 8.29 -15.76
N VAL A 181 -4.57 9.30 -14.97
CA VAL A 181 -3.21 9.87 -14.94
C VAL A 181 -2.60 9.59 -13.58
N TYR A 182 -1.39 9.02 -13.56
CA TYR A 182 -0.62 8.73 -12.36
C TYR A 182 0.83 9.17 -12.58
N GLN A 183 1.39 9.95 -11.66
CA GLN A 183 2.78 10.45 -11.72
C GLN A 183 3.18 11.02 -13.10
N SER A 184 2.30 11.83 -13.70
CA SER A 184 2.51 12.42 -15.03
C SER A 184 2.60 11.41 -16.18
N GLN A 185 1.93 10.26 -16.05
CA GLN A 185 1.81 9.22 -17.08
C GLN A 185 0.33 8.86 -17.24
N ILE A 186 -0.08 8.49 -18.47
CA ILE A 186 -1.40 7.90 -18.70
C ILE A 186 -1.32 6.43 -18.34
N VAL A 187 -2.24 5.96 -17.51
CA VAL A 187 -2.31 4.56 -17.07
C VAL A 187 -3.61 3.94 -17.54
N ILE A 188 -3.49 2.81 -18.23
CA ILE A 188 -4.60 1.93 -18.58
C ILE A 188 -4.52 0.69 -17.70
N HIS A 189 -5.55 0.48 -16.90
CA HIS A 189 -5.74 -0.73 -16.12
C HIS A 189 -6.86 -1.56 -16.75
N LYS A 190 -6.60 -2.81 -17.13
CA LYS A 190 -7.64 -3.75 -17.56
C LYS A 190 -7.42 -5.12 -16.91
N SER A 191 -8.48 -5.72 -16.40
CA SER A 191 -8.46 -7.05 -15.78
C SER A 191 -9.41 -7.99 -16.50
N PHE A 192 -8.96 -9.23 -16.74
CA PHE A 192 -9.65 -10.25 -17.51
C PHE A 192 -9.63 -11.59 -16.79
N GLY A 193 -10.70 -12.37 -16.87
CA GLY A 193 -10.80 -13.65 -16.15
C GLY A 193 -12.24 -13.99 -15.83
N TYR A 194 -12.58 -15.00 -15.04
CA TYR A 194 -11.78 -15.78 -14.08
C TYR A 194 -11.35 -17.14 -14.61
N LEU A 195 -10.09 -17.52 -14.36
CA LEU A 195 -9.56 -18.84 -14.67
C LEU A 195 -9.44 -19.71 -13.41
N PRO A 196 -9.59 -21.04 -13.49
CA PRO A 196 -9.35 -21.93 -12.35
C PRO A 196 -7.94 -21.76 -11.79
N TYR A 197 -7.80 -21.63 -10.46
CA TYR A 197 -6.48 -21.52 -9.83
C TYR A 197 -5.87 -22.89 -9.56
N THR A 198 -5.53 -23.59 -10.64
CA THR A 198 -4.86 -24.90 -10.61
C THR A 198 -3.42 -24.80 -11.09
N LYS A 199 -2.62 -25.83 -10.80
CA LYS A 199 -1.21 -25.87 -11.22
C LYS A 199 -1.08 -25.76 -12.74
N GLU A 200 -2.00 -26.36 -13.48
CA GLU A 200 -2.01 -26.39 -14.94
C GLU A 200 -2.23 -24.98 -15.52
N GLU A 201 -3.24 -24.26 -15.05
CA GLU A 201 -3.55 -22.91 -15.55
C GLU A 201 -2.50 -21.87 -15.13
N VAL A 202 -1.99 -21.96 -13.89
CA VAL A 202 -0.89 -21.10 -13.44
C VAL A 202 0.39 -21.43 -14.21
N SER A 203 0.65 -22.70 -14.54
CA SER A 203 1.79 -23.09 -15.37
C SER A 203 1.75 -22.50 -16.77
N LYS A 204 0.57 -22.35 -17.38
CA LYS A 204 0.41 -21.68 -18.67
C LYS A 204 0.83 -20.21 -18.60
N PHE A 205 0.45 -19.51 -17.54
CA PHE A 205 0.91 -18.14 -17.30
C PHE A 205 2.43 -18.09 -17.06
N LEU A 206 2.98 -19.09 -16.40
CA LEU A 206 4.41 -19.18 -16.09
C LEU A 206 5.26 -19.80 -17.22
N GLN A 207 4.73 -20.00 -18.43
CA GLN A 207 5.43 -20.77 -19.47
C GLN A 207 6.73 -20.12 -19.99
N PHE A 208 6.84 -18.79 -19.90
CA PHE A 208 8.02 -18.01 -20.33
C PHE A 208 8.95 -17.63 -19.17
N ARG A 209 8.79 -18.29 -18.00
CA ARG A 209 9.64 -18.07 -16.84
C ARG A 209 11.11 -18.45 -17.09
N PRO A 210 12.07 -17.83 -16.39
CA PRO A 210 13.44 -18.33 -16.30
C PRO A 210 13.50 -19.76 -15.77
N LYS A 211 14.42 -20.58 -16.31
CA LYS A 211 14.59 -22.00 -15.93
C LYS A 211 15.94 -22.31 -15.29
N GLU A 212 16.82 -21.31 -15.22
CA GLU A 212 18.17 -21.41 -14.66
C GLU A 212 18.30 -20.47 -13.46
N GLY A 213 19.39 -20.61 -12.70
CA GLY A 213 19.62 -19.79 -11.50
C GLY A 213 18.49 -19.94 -10.49
N LEU A 214 18.00 -18.84 -9.93
CA LEU A 214 16.83 -18.84 -9.04
C LEU A 214 15.56 -19.41 -9.72
N GLY A 215 15.52 -19.43 -11.06
CA GLY A 215 14.38 -19.92 -11.84
C GLY A 215 14.07 -21.40 -11.61
N ILE A 216 15.03 -22.19 -11.12
CA ILE A 216 14.81 -23.60 -10.80
C ILE A 216 13.76 -23.79 -9.69
N PHE A 217 13.59 -22.81 -8.79
CA PHE A 217 12.66 -22.89 -7.67
C PHE A 217 11.22 -22.57 -8.05
N ILE A 218 10.96 -22.04 -9.24
CA ILE A 218 9.59 -21.62 -9.61
C ILE A 218 8.64 -22.82 -9.62
N GLU A 219 9.12 -24.00 -9.99
CA GLU A 219 8.32 -25.22 -9.93
C GLU A 219 8.02 -25.63 -8.48
N SER A 220 8.97 -25.47 -7.57
CA SER A 220 8.79 -25.73 -6.14
C SER A 220 7.80 -24.74 -5.52
N LEU A 221 7.88 -23.45 -5.88
CA LEU A 221 6.91 -22.43 -5.49
C LEU A 221 5.50 -22.79 -6.01
N LEU A 222 5.38 -23.15 -7.29
CA LEU A 222 4.10 -23.59 -7.86
C LEU A 222 3.54 -24.79 -7.09
N ASN A 223 4.38 -25.76 -6.76
CA ASN A 223 3.97 -26.96 -6.04
C ASN A 223 3.51 -26.68 -4.61
N LYS A 224 4.14 -25.70 -3.95
CA LYS A 224 3.86 -25.32 -2.56
C LYS A 224 2.63 -24.42 -2.44
N TYR A 225 2.46 -23.46 -3.34
CA TYR A 225 1.49 -22.38 -3.20
C TYR A 225 0.26 -22.51 -4.11
N VAL A 226 0.19 -23.53 -4.98
CA VAL A 226 -0.95 -23.78 -5.89
C VAL A 226 -1.46 -25.23 -5.77
N PRO A 227 -2.78 -25.48 -5.61
CA PRO A 227 -3.83 -24.48 -5.39
C PRO A 227 -3.63 -23.81 -4.02
N GLY A 228 -3.67 -22.48 -4.02
CA GLY A 228 -3.61 -21.69 -2.79
C GLY A 228 -4.91 -21.79 -2.00
N ASN A 229 -4.91 -21.20 -0.81
CA ASN A 229 -6.10 -21.07 0.03
C ASN A 229 -6.20 -19.63 0.57
N ALA A 230 -7.03 -19.39 1.59
CA ALA A 230 -7.18 -18.04 2.16
C ALA A 230 -5.90 -17.48 2.79
N THR A 231 -4.92 -18.33 3.07
CA THR A 231 -3.70 -18.01 3.81
C THR A 231 -2.43 -18.30 3.02
N THR A 232 -2.54 -18.90 1.83
CA THR A 232 -1.42 -19.22 0.94
C THR A 232 -1.74 -18.89 -0.50
N GLY A 233 -0.77 -18.38 -1.25
CA GLY A 233 -0.95 -18.12 -2.66
C GLY A 233 0.34 -17.76 -3.38
N LEU A 234 0.30 -17.91 -4.70
CA LEU A 234 1.33 -17.50 -5.64
C LEU A 234 0.80 -16.41 -6.56
N THR A 235 1.51 -15.28 -6.59
CA THR A 235 1.31 -14.23 -7.59
C THR A 235 2.52 -14.20 -8.51
N ALA A 236 2.31 -13.77 -9.75
CA ALA A 236 3.40 -13.62 -10.70
C ALA A 236 3.11 -12.49 -11.67
N SER A 237 4.14 -11.79 -12.13
CA SER A 237 3.99 -10.76 -13.14
C SER A 237 5.20 -10.67 -14.07
N TYR A 238 4.91 -10.34 -15.32
CA TYR A 238 5.89 -9.94 -16.32
C TYR A 238 5.78 -8.44 -16.52
N TRP A 239 6.89 -7.75 -16.33
CA TRP A 239 7.04 -6.33 -16.56
C TRP A 239 7.86 -6.10 -17.82
N LEU A 240 7.38 -5.26 -18.71
CA LEU A 240 8.13 -4.79 -19.86
C LEU A 240 8.38 -3.30 -19.70
N GLU A 241 9.64 -2.91 -19.60
CA GLU A 241 10.04 -1.54 -19.33
C GLU A 241 10.88 -0.97 -20.46
N ARG A 242 10.57 0.27 -20.86
CA ARG A 242 11.42 1.02 -21.78
C ARG A 242 12.55 1.68 -21.02
N THR A 243 13.77 1.22 -21.29
CA THR A 243 15.00 1.91 -20.88
C THR A 243 15.45 2.89 -21.96
N SER A 244 16.52 3.65 -21.70
CA SER A 244 17.11 4.56 -22.69
C SER A 244 17.68 3.86 -23.93
N SER A 245 17.92 2.54 -23.89
CA SER A 245 18.61 1.79 -24.95
C SER A 245 17.82 0.62 -25.53
N LYS A 246 16.89 0.04 -24.77
CA LYS A 246 16.10 -1.13 -25.18
C LYS A 246 14.85 -1.30 -24.33
N LEU A 247 13.96 -2.18 -24.78
CA LEU A 247 12.96 -2.78 -23.90
C LEU A 247 13.62 -3.88 -23.05
N GLN A 248 13.24 -3.95 -21.78
CA GLN A 248 13.77 -4.90 -20.81
C GLN A 248 12.62 -5.63 -20.14
N TRP A 249 12.75 -6.96 -20.00
CA TRP A 249 11.82 -7.75 -19.22
C TRP A 249 12.27 -7.87 -17.77
N VAL A 250 11.33 -7.69 -16.85
CA VAL A 250 11.46 -8.06 -15.45
C VAL A 250 10.38 -9.09 -15.13
N PHE A 251 10.78 -10.26 -14.64
CA PHE A 251 9.83 -11.28 -14.19
C PHE A 251 9.85 -11.35 -12.66
N ARG A 252 8.66 -11.38 -12.05
CA ARG A 252 8.49 -11.46 -10.60
C ARG A 252 7.55 -12.63 -10.30
N VAL A 253 7.92 -13.45 -9.32
CA VAL A 253 7.03 -14.48 -8.76
C VAL A 253 7.13 -14.46 -7.25
N ASN A 254 6.00 -14.45 -6.57
CA ASN A 254 5.91 -14.32 -5.13
C ASN A 254 5.03 -15.42 -4.55
N GLY A 255 5.61 -16.25 -3.69
CA GLY A 255 4.88 -17.20 -2.86
C GLY A 255 4.67 -16.61 -1.47
N MET A 256 3.43 -16.59 -0.99
CA MET A 256 3.07 -16.04 0.31
C MET A 256 2.36 -17.09 1.15
N THR A 257 2.67 -17.08 2.45
CA THR A 257 1.91 -17.81 3.49
C THR A 257 1.67 -16.91 4.69
N SER A 258 0.61 -17.19 5.44
CA SER A 258 0.34 -16.52 6.70
C SER A 258 -0.10 -17.50 7.78
N SER A 259 0.39 -17.28 8.99
CA SER A 259 0.03 -18.04 10.18
C SER A 259 -0.62 -17.13 11.20
N ILE A 260 -1.69 -17.60 11.85
CA ILE A 260 -2.32 -16.88 12.96
C ILE A 260 -1.35 -16.86 14.14
N ILE A 261 -1.13 -15.69 14.71
CA ILE A 261 -0.38 -15.53 15.95
C ILE A 261 -1.29 -15.03 17.08
N PRO A 262 -1.01 -15.38 18.35
CA PRO A 262 -1.81 -14.90 19.46
C PRO A 262 -1.84 -13.36 19.54
N TRP A 263 -3.04 -12.79 19.68
CA TRP A 263 -3.26 -11.36 19.87
C TRP A 263 -2.94 -10.84 21.28
N TYR A 264 -2.52 -11.71 22.21
CA TYR A 264 -2.31 -11.37 23.62
C TYR A 264 -0.81 -11.22 23.92
N PRO A 265 -0.41 -10.32 24.83
CA PRO A 265 0.97 -10.17 25.28
C PRO A 265 1.62 -11.50 25.67
N HIS A 266 2.53 -11.96 24.81
CA HIS A 266 3.37 -13.13 25.02
C HIS A 266 4.58 -13.05 24.11
N ASP A 267 5.71 -13.53 24.58
CA ASP A 267 6.94 -13.65 23.79
C ASP A 267 6.76 -14.83 22.84
N TYR A 268 6.82 -14.57 21.54
CA TYR A 268 6.63 -15.59 20.50
C TYR A 268 7.88 -15.71 19.64
N SER A 269 8.60 -16.82 19.82
CA SER A 269 9.74 -17.14 18.96
C SER A 269 9.29 -17.80 17.66
N VAL A 270 9.74 -17.25 16.54
CA VAL A 270 9.49 -17.80 15.20
C VAL A 270 10.80 -18.09 14.50
N VAL A 271 10.82 -19.17 13.74
CA VAL A 271 11.92 -19.50 12.84
C VAL A 271 11.41 -19.33 11.41
N ILE A 272 12.10 -18.49 10.64
CA ILE A 272 11.92 -18.33 9.20
C ILE A 272 12.98 -19.19 8.54
N ASP A 273 12.56 -20.16 7.75
CA ASP A 273 13.41 -21.03 6.97
C ASP A 273 13.22 -20.70 5.48
N VAL A 274 14.26 -20.18 4.83
CA VAL A 274 14.18 -19.76 3.42
C VAL A 274 13.98 -20.97 2.49
N ASN A 275 14.61 -22.12 2.77
CA ASN A 275 14.35 -23.36 2.02
C ASN A 275 12.88 -23.78 2.15
N GLU A 276 12.30 -23.65 3.35
CA GLU A 276 10.87 -23.88 3.52
C GLU A 276 10.07 -22.94 2.62
N LEU A 277 10.34 -21.63 2.63
CA LEU A 277 9.61 -20.66 1.80
C LEU A 277 9.72 -20.96 0.29
N LEU A 278 10.89 -21.41 -0.17
CA LEU A 278 11.12 -21.82 -1.56
C LEU A 278 10.49 -23.19 -1.90
N GLY A 279 10.21 -24.00 -0.88
CA GLY A 279 9.77 -25.39 -1.05
C GLY A 279 10.87 -26.33 -1.53
N ASP A 280 12.14 -25.91 -1.47
CA ASP A 280 13.29 -26.67 -1.93
C ASP A 280 14.61 -26.13 -1.34
N ASP A 281 15.71 -26.86 -1.55
CA ASP A 281 17.02 -26.51 -1.01
C ASP A 281 17.78 -25.49 -1.86
N ILE A 282 18.12 -24.34 -1.26
CA ILE A 282 18.93 -23.26 -1.86
C ILE A 282 20.30 -23.73 -2.34
N SER A 283 20.84 -24.80 -1.73
CA SER A 283 22.14 -25.40 -2.08
C SER A 283 22.20 -25.95 -3.52
N LYS A 284 21.04 -26.13 -4.18
CA LYS A 284 20.96 -26.54 -5.59
C LYS A 284 21.51 -25.50 -6.57
N ILE A 285 21.66 -24.25 -6.13
CA ILE A 285 22.18 -23.16 -6.95
C ILE A 285 23.64 -22.91 -6.59
N THR A 286 24.49 -22.86 -7.61
CA THR A 286 25.86 -22.40 -7.44
C THR A 286 25.87 -20.91 -7.10
N PRO A 287 26.53 -20.47 -6.01
CA PRO A 287 26.67 -19.06 -5.68
C PRO A 287 27.22 -18.25 -6.84
N SER A 288 26.73 -17.03 -6.99
CA SER A 288 27.14 -16.12 -8.04
C SER A 288 27.00 -14.68 -7.56
N ASN A 289 27.91 -13.82 -8.00
CA ASN A 289 27.87 -12.37 -7.73
C ASN A 289 26.76 -11.65 -8.53
N ASN A 290 26.04 -12.38 -9.39
CA ASN A 290 24.87 -11.89 -10.11
C ASN A 290 23.57 -12.28 -9.39
N ARG A 291 23.62 -12.57 -8.08
CA ARG A 291 22.45 -12.92 -7.27
C ARG A 291 22.51 -12.22 -5.93
N ASP A 292 21.49 -11.41 -5.67
CA ASP A 292 21.30 -10.79 -4.36
C ASP A 292 20.30 -11.60 -3.53
N VAL A 293 20.54 -11.64 -2.22
CA VAL A 293 19.53 -12.08 -1.25
C VAL A 293 19.24 -10.95 -0.29
N GLU A 294 17.96 -10.60 -0.18
CA GLU A 294 17.47 -9.56 0.70
C GLU A 294 16.33 -10.08 1.55
N ILE A 295 16.43 -9.91 2.87
CA ILE A 295 15.38 -10.33 3.80
C ILE A 295 14.92 -9.15 4.61
N SER A 296 13.69 -8.71 4.37
CA SER A 296 13.09 -7.55 5.05
C SER A 296 12.26 -8.01 6.24
N ILE A 297 12.60 -7.51 7.42
CA ILE A 297 11.98 -7.88 8.69
C ILE A 297 11.39 -6.63 9.30
N GLN A 298 10.06 -6.60 9.43
CA GLN A 298 9.38 -5.58 10.22
C GLN A 298 9.86 -5.69 11.67
N THR A 299 10.26 -4.58 12.29
CA THR A 299 10.83 -4.52 13.66
C THR A 299 9.88 -3.91 14.68
N ASN A 300 8.98 -3.03 14.26
CA ASN A 300 7.98 -2.43 15.15
C ASN A 300 6.72 -2.06 14.38
N ASP A 301 5.57 -2.43 14.91
CA ASP A 301 4.28 -2.00 14.38
C ASP A 301 3.27 -1.74 15.50
N THR A 302 2.41 -0.74 15.31
CA THR A 302 1.33 -0.43 16.24
C THR A 302 -0.01 -0.64 15.54
N LEU A 303 -0.69 -1.70 15.93
CA LEU A 303 -1.92 -2.15 15.31
C LEU A 303 -3.12 -1.87 16.20
N LYS A 304 -4.23 -1.45 15.59
CA LYS A 304 -5.49 -1.23 16.30
C LYS A 304 -6.31 -2.51 16.29
N LEU A 305 -6.14 -3.32 17.32
CA LEU A 305 -6.91 -4.55 17.49
C LEU A 305 -8.24 -4.28 18.22
N THR A 306 -9.11 -5.29 18.25
CA THR A 306 -10.46 -5.19 18.87
C THR A 306 -10.44 -4.72 20.33
N LYS A 307 -9.31 -4.90 21.05
CA LYS A 307 -9.14 -4.51 22.47
C LYS A 307 -8.39 -3.17 22.68
N GLY A 308 -7.99 -2.50 21.62
CA GLY A 308 -7.25 -1.23 21.67
C GLY A 308 -5.95 -1.26 20.84
N LEU A 309 -5.17 -0.20 20.95
CA LEU A 309 -3.86 -0.09 20.31
C LEU A 309 -2.85 -1.03 21.01
N THR A 310 -2.27 -1.94 20.24
CA THR A 310 -1.22 -2.85 20.70
C THR A 310 0.02 -2.63 19.85
N THR A 311 1.15 -2.43 20.50
CA THR A 311 2.45 -2.30 19.84
C THR A 311 3.15 -3.64 19.88
N TYR A 312 3.51 -4.15 18.70
CA TYR A 312 4.28 -5.36 18.49
C TYR A 312 5.72 -4.98 18.14
N THR A 313 6.68 -5.52 18.87
CA THR A 313 8.12 -5.36 18.61
C THR A 313 8.67 -6.69 18.19
N ILE A 314 9.30 -6.74 17.01
CA ILE A 314 9.96 -7.91 16.48
C ILE A 314 11.47 -7.70 16.61
N THR A 315 12.14 -8.62 17.26
CA THR A 315 13.59 -8.61 17.44
C THR A 315 14.21 -9.82 16.75
N VAL A 316 15.31 -9.60 16.03
CA VAL A 316 16.08 -10.69 15.44
C VAL A 316 16.98 -11.27 16.52
N GLU A 317 16.78 -12.54 16.86
CA GLU A 317 17.61 -13.24 17.85
C GLU A 317 18.88 -13.78 17.21
N SER A 318 18.75 -14.43 16.04
CA SER A 318 19.88 -15.01 15.32
C SER A 318 19.58 -15.16 13.84
N ILE A 319 20.63 -15.09 13.03
CA ILE A 319 20.58 -15.36 11.59
C ILE A 319 21.72 -16.33 11.28
N GLN A 320 21.41 -17.35 10.48
CA GLN A 320 22.40 -18.26 9.90
C GLN A 320 22.16 -18.39 8.39
N PRO A 321 23.20 -18.61 7.58
CA PRO A 321 24.62 -18.58 7.94
C PRO A 321 25.13 -17.15 8.20
N GLU A 322 26.39 -17.00 8.61
CA GLU A 322 27.05 -15.69 8.72
C GLU A 322 27.32 -15.06 7.33
N GLY A 323 27.81 -13.81 7.31
CA GLY A 323 28.17 -13.11 6.07
C GLY A 323 27.09 -12.16 5.54
N TYR A 324 26.12 -11.80 6.38
CA TYR A 324 25.11 -10.80 6.07
C TYR A 324 25.47 -9.42 6.62
N THR A 325 24.85 -8.40 6.05
CA THR A 325 24.78 -7.04 6.62
C THR A 325 23.36 -6.73 7.04
N ILE A 326 23.19 -5.98 8.14
CA ILE A 326 21.88 -5.49 8.58
C ILE A 326 21.89 -3.97 8.45
N SER A 327 20.90 -3.44 7.74
CA SER A 327 20.70 -1.99 7.61
C SER A 327 19.23 -1.64 7.81
N PRO A 328 18.91 -0.39 8.23
CA PRO A 328 17.55 0.13 8.11
C PRO A 328 17.07 0.00 6.65
N SER A 329 15.82 -0.38 6.47
CA SER A 329 15.17 -0.41 5.17
C SER A 329 14.66 0.98 4.78
N ASP A 330 14.34 1.17 3.50
CA ASP A 330 13.59 2.33 3.02
C ASP A 330 12.15 2.34 3.59
N TYR A 331 11.67 1.20 4.11
CA TYR A 331 10.38 1.09 4.80
C TYR A 331 10.49 1.44 6.28
N PRO A 332 9.56 2.26 6.81
CA PRO A 332 9.50 2.55 8.24
C PRO A 332 9.47 1.29 9.09
N ASN A 333 10.19 1.30 10.19
CA ASN A 333 10.25 0.21 11.16
C ASN A 333 10.62 -1.14 10.53
N THR A 334 11.43 -1.17 9.49
CA THR A 334 11.88 -2.41 8.83
C THR A 334 13.40 -2.42 8.78
N VAL A 335 13.99 -3.60 8.94
CA VAL A 335 15.43 -3.83 8.71
C VAL A 335 15.60 -4.80 7.57
N ASP A 336 16.61 -4.54 6.73
CA ASP A 336 16.99 -5.44 5.65
C ASP A 336 18.26 -6.19 6.04
N VAL A 337 18.19 -7.51 5.91
CA VAL A 337 19.33 -8.42 6.02
C VAL A 337 19.76 -8.75 4.60
N LYS A 338 20.98 -8.34 4.22
CA LYS A 338 21.50 -8.52 2.86
C LYS A 338 22.71 -9.42 2.83
N TYR A 339 22.69 -10.39 1.92
CA TYR A 339 23.87 -11.16 1.55
C TYR A 339 24.35 -10.68 0.17
N GLU A 340 25.62 -10.28 0.06
CA GLU A 340 26.22 -9.86 -1.22
C GLU A 340 26.35 -11.01 -2.22
N THR A 341 26.34 -12.25 -1.72
CA THR A 341 26.33 -13.47 -2.53
C THR A 341 25.39 -14.48 -1.89
N LEU A 342 24.62 -15.19 -2.72
CA LEU A 342 23.77 -16.31 -2.28
C LEU A 342 24.60 -17.31 -1.43
N PRO A 343 24.24 -17.55 -0.16
CA PRO A 343 24.93 -18.53 0.66
C PRO A 343 24.71 -19.95 0.15
N ASN A 344 25.70 -20.82 0.39
CA ASN A 344 25.64 -22.27 0.10
C ASN A 344 24.82 -23.05 1.13
N GLU A 345 24.41 -22.40 2.21
CA GLU A 345 23.68 -23.00 3.32
C GLU A 345 22.30 -22.35 3.42
N ASN A 346 21.34 -23.09 3.97
CA ASN A 346 20.00 -22.60 4.20
C ASN A 346 20.02 -21.36 5.09
N ILE A 347 19.25 -20.34 4.70
CA ILE A 347 19.10 -19.14 5.52
C ILE A 347 17.99 -19.36 6.54
N VAL A 348 18.36 -19.32 7.81
CA VAL A 348 17.45 -19.51 8.94
C VAL A 348 17.52 -18.29 9.84
N ILE A 349 16.38 -17.65 10.05
CA ILE A 349 16.26 -16.47 10.91
C ILE A 349 15.36 -16.81 12.07
N LYS A 350 15.88 -16.63 13.28
CA LYS A 350 15.11 -16.73 14.52
C LYS A 350 14.75 -15.32 14.98
N ILE A 351 13.47 -15.08 15.18
CA ILE A 351 12.93 -13.82 15.70
C ILE A 351 12.15 -14.05 16.98
N ASN A 352 12.01 -13.01 17.79
CA ASN A 352 11.08 -12.95 18.89
C ASN A 352 10.10 -11.80 18.67
N ILE A 353 8.82 -12.05 18.91
CA ILE A 353 7.75 -11.06 18.81
C ILE A 353 7.23 -10.80 20.22
N ASP A 354 7.43 -9.58 20.69
CA ASP A 354 6.93 -9.09 21.97
C ASP A 354 5.76 -8.14 21.71
N SER A 355 4.76 -8.13 22.59
CA SER A 355 3.66 -7.16 22.49
C SER A 355 3.40 -6.44 23.80
N SER A 356 3.16 -5.14 23.66
CA SER A 356 2.79 -4.25 24.75
C SER A 356 1.47 -3.55 24.41
N THR A 357 0.54 -3.54 25.36
CA THR A 357 -0.68 -2.75 25.19
C THR A 357 -0.38 -1.31 25.58
N GLN A 358 -0.67 -0.37 24.67
CA GLN A 358 -0.69 1.02 25.09
C GLN A 358 -1.91 1.18 25.99
N GLY A 359 -1.67 1.43 27.28
CA GLY A 359 -2.75 1.45 28.27
C GLY A 359 -3.90 2.37 27.84
N GLN A 360 -5.15 1.94 28.07
CA GLN A 360 -6.37 2.72 27.83
C GLN A 360 -6.34 4.16 28.40
N PHE A 361 -5.41 4.45 29.31
CA PHE A 361 -5.11 5.77 29.83
C PHE A 361 -4.75 6.80 28.74
N ASP A 362 -4.06 6.42 27.66
CA ASP A 362 -3.69 7.38 26.61
C ASP A 362 -4.86 7.76 25.69
N GLU A 363 -5.74 6.81 25.35
CA GLU A 363 -6.98 7.12 24.63
C GLU A 363 -7.96 7.90 25.51
N LEU A 364 -8.06 7.59 26.79
CA LEU A 364 -8.85 8.37 27.74
C LEU A 364 -8.31 9.80 27.86
N ASN A 365 -6.99 9.98 27.92
CA ASN A 365 -6.36 11.30 27.94
C ASN A 365 -6.61 12.09 26.65
N ARG A 366 -6.56 11.44 25.48
CA ARG A 366 -6.92 12.07 24.21
C ARG A 366 -8.39 12.43 24.15
N LEU A 367 -9.29 11.55 24.61
CA LEU A 367 -10.73 11.83 24.66
C LEU A 367 -11.04 12.98 25.62
N ILE A 368 -10.40 13.01 26.80
CA ILE A 368 -10.48 14.11 27.77
C ILE A 368 -9.95 15.40 27.13
N LEU A 369 -8.82 15.35 26.42
CA LEU A 369 -8.26 16.50 25.72
C LEU A 369 -9.23 17.01 24.64
N TYR A 370 -9.82 16.13 23.83
CA TYR A 370 -10.81 16.51 22.82
C TYR A 370 -12.08 17.09 23.45
N LEU A 371 -12.55 16.53 24.57
CA LEU A 371 -13.67 17.08 25.36
C LEU A 371 -13.34 18.46 25.91
N VAL A 372 -12.15 18.64 26.49
CA VAL A 372 -11.71 19.94 27.03
C VAL A 372 -11.59 20.99 25.93
N VAL A 373 -10.99 20.63 24.78
CA VAL A 373 -10.87 21.52 23.61
C VAL A 373 -12.25 21.83 23.04
N GLY A 374 -13.13 20.84 22.90
CA GLY A 374 -14.49 21.01 22.40
C GLY A 374 -15.32 21.94 23.29
N VAL A 375 -15.34 21.67 24.60
CA VAL A 375 -16.04 22.49 25.60
C VAL A 375 -15.48 23.91 25.63
N SER A 376 -14.15 24.06 25.60
CA SER A 376 -13.50 25.38 25.56
C SER A 376 -13.86 26.16 24.29
N THR A 377 -13.90 25.49 23.14
CA THR A 377 -14.29 26.11 21.86
C THR A 377 -15.75 26.55 21.88
N VAL A 378 -16.66 25.71 22.39
CA VAL A 378 -18.08 26.06 22.55
C VAL A 378 -18.25 27.24 23.51
N LEU A 379 -17.53 27.25 24.64
CA LEU A 379 -17.55 28.35 25.60
C LEU A 379 -17.03 29.66 25.00
N ILE A 380 -15.94 29.60 24.24
CA ILE A 380 -15.36 30.77 23.55
C ILE A 380 -16.35 31.30 22.51
N VAL A 381 -16.93 30.43 21.68
CA VAL A 381 -17.95 30.82 20.69
C VAL A 381 -19.17 31.43 21.39
N TRP A 382 -19.65 30.82 22.48
CA TRP A 382 -20.76 31.35 23.26
C TRP A 382 -20.45 32.71 23.88
N LEU A 383 -19.25 32.91 24.43
CA LEU A 383 -18.79 34.19 24.98
C LEU A 383 -18.69 35.26 23.89
N ILE A 384 -18.14 34.93 22.72
CA ILE A 384 -18.06 35.83 21.57
C ILE A 384 -19.48 36.22 21.12
N LEU A 385 -20.40 35.26 20.98
CA LEU A 385 -21.79 35.53 20.64
C LEU A 385 -22.49 36.41 21.68
N ARG A 386 -22.21 36.18 22.97
CA ARG A 386 -22.79 36.95 24.07
C ARG A 386 -22.27 38.39 24.12
N ILE A 387 -20.98 38.61 23.90
CA ILE A 387 -20.34 39.93 23.99
C ILE A 387 -20.62 40.75 22.73
N PHE A 388 -20.47 40.16 21.55
CA PHE A 388 -20.53 40.89 20.29
C PHE A 388 -21.92 40.89 19.64
N PHE A 389 -22.83 39.98 20.04
CA PHE A 389 -24.18 39.88 19.47
C PHE A 389 -25.29 39.78 20.55
N PRO A 390 -25.37 40.72 21.51
CA PRO A 390 -26.34 40.66 22.61
C PRO A 390 -27.81 40.65 22.16
N GLN A 391 -28.08 41.15 20.95
CA GLN A 391 -29.42 41.19 20.33
C GLN A 391 -30.00 39.78 20.07
N TYR A 392 -29.16 38.76 19.91
CA TYR A 392 -29.60 37.38 19.68
C TYR A 392 -30.09 36.66 20.94
N GLN A 393 -29.74 37.15 22.15
CA GLN A 393 -30.24 36.55 23.40
C GLN A 393 -31.75 36.74 23.59
N GLY A 394 -32.31 37.85 23.08
CA GLY A 394 -33.74 38.12 23.13
C GLY A 394 -34.55 37.13 22.27
N ILE A 395 -34.00 36.71 21.13
CA ILE A 395 -34.67 35.83 20.16
C ILE A 395 -34.62 34.36 20.63
N LEU A 396 -33.47 33.88 21.14
CA LEU A 396 -33.34 32.53 21.70
C LEU A 396 -34.22 32.32 22.94
N ARG A 397 -34.29 33.31 23.85
CA ARG A 397 -35.19 33.26 25.01
C ARG A 397 -36.68 33.28 24.62
N LYS A 398 -37.03 33.91 23.50
CA LYS A 398 -38.41 33.93 23.00
C LYS A 398 -38.80 32.57 22.42
N LYS A 399 -37.94 31.95 21.61
CA LYS A 399 -38.16 30.60 21.04
C LYS A 399 -38.25 29.50 22.10
N LEU A 400 -37.34 29.47 23.07
CA LEU A 400 -37.39 28.50 24.18
C LEU A 400 -38.64 28.64 25.05
N LYS A 401 -39.22 29.85 25.16
CA LYS A 401 -40.50 30.07 25.86
C LYS A 401 -41.72 29.70 25.01
N GLU A 402 -41.61 29.72 23.69
CA GLU A 402 -42.68 29.32 22.77
C GLU A 402 -42.76 27.79 22.62
N GLU A 403 -41.63 27.07 22.66
CA GLU A 403 -41.59 25.60 22.67
C GLU A 403 -42.15 25.01 23.98
N VAL A 404 -41.83 25.58 25.15
CA VAL A 404 -42.41 25.14 26.44
C VAL A 404 -43.93 25.41 26.53
N LYS A 405 -44.46 26.29 25.68
CA LYS A 405 -45.91 26.58 25.57
C LYS A 405 -46.64 25.67 24.59
N THR A 406 -45.94 24.93 23.74
CA THR A 406 -46.53 24.00 22.77
C THR A 406 -46.51 22.55 23.24
N GLU A 407 -45.79 22.23 24.33
CA GLU A 407 -45.82 20.93 25.04
C GLU A 407 -46.78 20.90 26.25
N LYS A 408 -47.60 21.94 26.45
CA LYS A 408 -48.77 21.93 27.35
C LYS A 408 -50.03 22.10 26.53
#